data_AF-A0A6M0AAT0-F1
#
_entry.id   AF-A0A6M0AAT0-F1
#
_cell.length_a   1.000
_cell.length_b   1.000
_cell.length_c   1.000
_cell.angle_alpha   90.00
_cell.angle_beta   90.00
_cell.angle_gamma   90.00
#
_symmetry.space_group_name_H-M   'P 1'
#
loop_
_entity.id
_entity.type
_entity.pdbx_description
1 polymer ?
#
loop_
_entity_poly.entity_id
_entity_poly.type
_entity_poly.pdbx_seq_one_letter_code
_entity_poly.pdbx_strand_id
1 'polypeptide(L)' 'MTLTTTPLSLTTALPLTGHPARVYLNSLSPGSQPTMRQALDAIASLLTNNECDADTLNWAALTYQHTAAVQAAL' A
#
# COMPACT_ATOMS: atom_id res chain seq x y z
N MET A 1 8.39 16.88 -22.63
CA MET A 1 7.66 15.67 -22.22
C MET A 1 7.88 15.52 -20.72
N THR A 2 6.96 15.98 -19.88
CA THR A 2 7.11 15.95 -18.42
C THR A 2 6.68 14.57 -17.91
N LEU A 3 7.60 13.79 -17.34
CA LEU A 3 7.27 12.52 -16.69
C LEU A 3 6.60 12.84 -15.35
N THR A 4 5.30 12.58 -15.22
CA THR A 4 4.57 12.74 -13.96
C THR A 4 4.88 11.56 -13.05
N THR A 5 5.86 11.72 -12.16
CA THR A 5 6.09 10.75 -11.07
C THR A 5 4.93 10.88 -10.08
N THR A 6 4.12 9.82 -9.96
CA THR A 6 3.05 9.79 -8.95
C THR A 6 3.68 9.48 -7.59
N PRO A 7 3.37 10.24 -6.52
CA PRO A 7 3.97 10.00 -5.21
C PRO A 7 3.46 8.69 -4.60
N LEU A 8 4.36 7.99 -3.90
CA LEU A 8 4.05 6.75 -3.18
C LEU A 8 3.28 6.99 -1.89
N SER A 9 3.36 8.17 -1.30
CA SER A 9 2.60 8.54 -0.10
C SER A 9 1.34 9.31 -0.51
N LEU A 10 0.22 9.02 0.15
CA LEU A 10 -1.00 9.81 -0.02
C LEU A 10 -0.77 11.23 0.50
N THR A 11 -1.02 12.23 -0.35
CA THR A 11 -0.95 13.64 0.04
C THR A 11 -2.21 14.12 0.77
N THR A 12 -3.29 13.34 0.69
CA THR A 12 -4.56 13.59 1.39
C THR A 12 -5.19 12.26 1.80
N ALA A 13 -5.88 12.26 2.94
CA ALA A 13 -6.56 11.07 3.43
C ALA A 13 -7.69 10.65 2.47
N LEU A 14 -7.75 9.36 2.13
CA LEU A 14 -8.84 8.81 1.33
C LEU A 14 -10.05 8.47 2.22
N PRO A 15 -11.29 8.58 1.69
CA PRO A 15 -12.45 8.07 2.38
C PRO A 15 -12.31 6.55 2.61
N LEU A 16 -12.73 6.07 3.78
CA LEU A 16 -12.60 4.65 4.15
C LEU A 16 -13.28 3.70 3.15
N THR A 17 -14.38 4.13 2.52
CA THR A 17 -15.14 3.36 1.52
C THR A 17 -14.43 3.22 0.17
N GLY A 18 -13.40 4.04 -0.10
CA GLY A 18 -12.61 4.00 -1.32
C GLY A 18 -11.14 3.67 -1.09
N HIS A 19 -10.72 3.48 0.17
CA HIS A 19 -9.34 3.21 0.49
C HIS A 19 -8.95 1.79 0.04
N PRO A 20 -8.03 1.61 -0.93
CA PRO A 20 -7.79 0.30 -1.55
C PRO A 20 -7.45 -0.81 -0.56
N ALA A 21 -6.54 -0.55 0.40
CA ALA A 21 -6.22 -1.52 1.45
C ALA A 21 -7.43 -1.89 2.32
N ARG A 22 -8.33 -0.94 2.63
CA ARG A 22 -9.52 -1.21 3.45
C ARG A 22 -10.56 -1.99 2.68
N VAL A 23 -10.78 -1.67 1.40
CA VAL A 23 -11.66 -2.45 0.52
C VAL A 23 -11.16 -3.89 0.43
N TYR A 24 -9.86 -4.10 0.23
CA TYR A 24 -9.27 -5.44 0.21
C TYR A 24 -9.46 -6.16 1.55
N LEU A 25 -9.07 -5.56 2.67
CA LEU A 25 -9.21 -6.18 3.99
C LEU A 25 -10.67 -6.53 4.33
N ASN A 26 -11.62 -5.65 3.99
CA ASN A 26 -13.04 -5.90 4.22
C ASN A 26 -13.61 -7.04 3.38
N SER A 27 -12.96 -7.40 2.27
CA SER A 27 -13.36 -8.55 1.44
C SER A 27 -12.91 -9.90 2.01
N LEU A 28 -12.00 -9.90 2.99
CA LEU A 28 -11.45 -11.10 3.60
C LEU A 28 -12.29 -11.60 4.77
N SER A 29 -12.18 -12.90 5.06
CA SER A 29 -12.72 -13.49 6.28
C SER A 29 -12.14 -12.79 7.52
N PRO A 30 -12.89 -12.62 8.62
CA PRO A 30 -12.42 -11.89 9.80
C PRO A 30 -11.08 -12.39 10.36
N GLY A 31 -10.84 -13.71 10.30
CA GLY A 31 -9.58 -14.31 10.76
C GLY A 31 -8.37 -13.97 9.90
N SER A 32 -8.56 -13.65 8.62
CA SER A 32 -7.46 -13.33 7.69
C SER A 32 -7.08 -11.84 7.70
N GLN A 33 -7.97 -10.96 8.18
CA GLN A 33 -7.76 -9.51 8.13
C GLN A 33 -6.52 -9.04 8.91
N PRO A 34 -6.25 -9.50 10.16
CA PRO A 34 -5.10 -9.02 10.91
C PRO A 34 -3.76 -9.37 10.23
N THR A 35 -3.63 -10.61 9.75
CA THR A 35 -2.42 -11.08 9.07
C THR A 35 -2.21 -10.33 7.75
N MET A 36 -3.26 -10.15 6.94
CA MET A 36 -3.13 -9.41 5.69
C MET A 36 -2.86 -7.92 5.92
N ARG A 37 -3.39 -7.31 6.99
CA ARG A 37 -3.02 -5.94 7.37
C ARG A 37 -1.53 -5.83 7.67
N GLN A 38 -1.00 -6.74 8.49
CA GLN A 38 0.44 -6.74 8.81
C GLN A 38 1.31 -6.90 7.55
N ALA A 39 0.89 -7.74 6.60
CA ALA A 39 1.59 -7.87 5.33
C ALA A 39 1.56 -6.57 4.51
N LEU A 40 0.41 -5.89 4.44
CA LEU A 40 0.29 -4.60 3.75
C LEU A 40 1.10 -3.49 4.43
N ASP A 41 1.11 -3.44 5.77
CA ASP A 41 1.92 -2.50 6.54
C ASP A 41 3.42 -2.74 6.29
N ALA A 42 3.86 -4.01 6.26
CA ALA A 42 5.25 -4.36 5.95
C ALA A 42 5.67 -3.94 4.53
N ILE A 43 4.79 -4.15 3.54
CA ILE A 43 5.02 -3.70 2.15
C ILE A 43 5.13 -2.17 2.08
N ALA A 44 4.21 -1.45 2.74
CA ALA A 44 4.21 0.00 2.76
C ALA A 44 5.49 0.56 3.40
N SER A 45 5.88 0.01 4.55
CA SER A 45 7.11 0.37 5.23
C SER A 45 8.34 0.10 4.37
N LEU A 46 8.42 -1.06 3.71
CA LEU A 46 9.54 -1.42 2.86
C LEU A 46 9.71 -0.45 1.67
N LEU A 47 8.61 -0.10 1.01
CA LEU A 47 8.63 0.77 -0.16
C LEU A 47 8.88 2.25 0.16
N THR A 48 8.71 2.65 1.41
CA THR A 48 8.74 4.06 1.84
C THR A 48 9.74 4.31 2.96
N ASN A 49 10.67 3.39 3.23
CA ASN A 49 11.62 3.50 4.33
C ASN A 49 10.96 3.75 5.70
N ASN A 50 9.86 3.06 5.98
CA ASN A 50 9.03 3.15 7.18
C ASN A 50 8.24 4.46 7.35
N GLU A 51 8.05 5.24 6.28
CA GLU A 51 7.23 6.46 6.34
C GLU A 51 5.73 6.21 6.18
N CYS A 52 5.34 5.12 5.52
CA CYS A 52 3.94 4.76 5.27
C CYS A 52 3.57 3.39 5.86
N ASP A 53 2.29 3.26 6.15
CA ASP A 53 1.56 2.04 6.48
C ASP A 53 0.50 1.72 5.41
N ALA A 54 -0.33 0.71 5.64
CA ALA A 54 -1.35 0.31 4.68
C ALA A 54 -2.41 1.39 4.38
N ASP A 55 -2.59 2.39 5.25
CA ASP A 55 -3.59 3.46 5.10
C ASP A 55 -3.02 4.77 4.56
N THR A 56 -1.70 4.87 4.44
CA THR A 56 -0.99 6.09 4.01
C THR A 56 -0.22 5.88 2.71
N LEU A 57 0.02 4.63 2.30
CA LEU A 57 0.56 4.31 0.98
C LEU A 57 -0.48 4.58 -0.13
N ASN A 58 -0.04 5.24 -1.19
CA ASN A 58 -0.77 5.39 -2.44
C ASN A 58 -0.68 4.10 -3.27
N TRP A 59 -1.55 3.15 -2.97
CA TRP A 59 -1.61 1.86 -3.67
C TRP A 59 -1.78 1.97 -5.20
N ALA A 60 -2.38 3.06 -5.69
CA ALA A 60 -2.55 3.31 -7.13
C ALA A 60 -1.25 3.76 -7.83
N ALA A 61 -0.22 4.17 -7.09
CA ALA A 61 1.08 4.56 -7.62
C ALA A 61 2.08 3.40 -7.73
N LEU A 62 1.70 2.19 -7.31
CA LEU A 62 2.58 1.03 -7.42
C LEU A 62 2.86 0.70 -8.88
N THR A 63 4.13 0.43 -9.17
CA THR A 63 4.63 0.06 -10.49
C THR A 63 5.29 -1.31 -10.39
N TYR A 64 5.64 -1.89 -11.54
CA TYR A 64 6.40 -3.15 -11.57
C TYR A 64 7.71 -3.08 -10.76
N GLN A 65 8.39 -1.93 -10.78
CA GLN A 65 9.64 -1.74 -10.03
C GLN A 65 9.40 -1.82 -8.52
N HIS A 66 8.32 -1.21 -8.02
CA HIS A 66 7.93 -1.30 -6.61
C HIS A 66 7.61 -2.75 -6.23
N THR A 67 6.84 -3.47 -7.05
CA THR A 67 6.51 -4.88 -6.76
C THR A 67 7.74 -5.79 -6.83
N ALA A 68 8.68 -5.53 -7.72
CA ALA A 68 9.95 -6.27 -7.81
C ALA A 68 10.84 -6.03 -6.58
N ALA A 69 10.87 -4.79 -6.05
CA ALA A 69 11.59 -4.49 -4.82
C ALA A 69 11.03 -5.26 -3.61
N VAL A 70 9.70 -5.38 -3.51
CA VAL A 70 9.04 -6.20 -2.47
C VAL A 70 9.42 -7.68 -2.62
N GLN A 71 9.34 -8.21 -3.85
CA GLN A 71 9.68 -9.61 -4.11
C GLN A 71 11.15 -9.92 -3.78
N ALA A 72 12.08 -9.02 -4.09
CA ALA A 72 13.50 -9.22 -3.84
C ALA A 72 13.87 -9.19 -2.34
N ALA A 73 12.99 -8.68 -1.48
CA ALA A 73 13.22 -8.55 -0.04
C ALA A 73 12.64 -9.71 0.79
N LEU A 74 11.90 -10.63 0.16
CA LEU A 74 11.25 -11.79 0.78
C LEU A 74 11.89 -13.10 0.30
#